data_AF-A0A059LB40-F1
#
_entry.id   AF-A0A059LB40-F1
#
_cell.length_a   1.000
_cell.length_b   1.000
_cell.length_c   1.000
_cell.angle_alpha   90.00
_cell.angle_beta   90.00
_cell.angle_gamma   90.00
#
_symmetry.space_group_name_H-M   'P 1'
#
loop_
_entity.id
_entity.type
_entity.pdbx_description
1 polymer ?
#
loop_
_entity_poly.entity_id
_entity_poly.type
_entity_poly.pdbx_seq_one_letter_code
_entity_poly.pdbx_strand_id
1 'polypeptide(L)'
;WEERFKGLLHCDGRDNKGRVVVVIDADVVPPNMKASAARYVTAHLEPLVAEGEYVLVLTSRSAKLPSMWIMGAYTTLPRPFKKNVKWILLVRPSGFLKAVLALLRPLLSAKAGRKIRQVAHVREIESATDGEVALAHLGQSFLGSPAGAAELAQPLAGEEAGDAEGAASDQP
;
A
#
# COMPACT_ATOMS: atom_id res chain seq x y z
N TRP A 1 7.55 -5.57 20.87
CA TRP A 1 6.87 -5.84 19.58
C TRP A 1 7.66 -5.17 18.45
N GLU A 2 8.35 -4.08 18.78
CA GLU A 2 9.19 -3.27 17.89
C GLU A 2 10.29 -4.04 17.16
N GLU A 3 11.08 -4.90 17.82
CA GLU A 3 12.12 -5.66 17.10
C GLU A 3 11.55 -6.64 16.07
N ARG A 4 10.35 -7.16 16.30
CA ARG A 4 9.69 -8.17 15.47
C ARG A 4 9.01 -7.56 14.24
N PHE A 5 8.55 -6.31 14.35
CA PHE A 5 7.88 -5.57 13.29
C PHE A 5 8.72 -4.38 12.81
N LYS A 6 10.04 -4.45 13.01
CA LYS A 6 10.98 -3.41 12.56
C LYS A 6 10.91 -3.31 11.04
N GLY A 7 10.60 -2.11 10.53
CA GLY A 7 10.38 -1.87 9.09
C GLY A 7 8.96 -2.22 8.59
N LEU A 8 8.03 -2.61 9.48
CA LEU A 8 6.62 -2.76 9.11
C LEU A 8 5.98 -1.40 8.84
N LEU A 9 6.37 -0.37 9.59
CA LEU A 9 5.74 0.94 9.61
C LEU A 9 6.78 2.04 9.46
N HIS A 10 6.51 2.94 8.52
CA HIS A 10 7.29 4.15 8.26
C HIS A 10 6.34 5.34 8.29
N CYS A 11 6.54 6.26 9.24
CA CYS A 11 5.64 7.40 9.48
C CYS A 11 6.36 8.75 9.41
N ASP A 12 7.56 8.79 8.83
CA ASP A 12 8.40 9.99 8.72
C ASP A 12 8.07 10.82 7.47
N GLY A 13 7.20 10.32 6.60
CA GLY A 13 6.73 10.99 5.40
C GLY A 13 5.67 12.05 5.68
N ARG A 14 5.73 13.17 4.94
CA ARG A 14 4.67 14.18 4.89
C ARG A 14 4.39 14.57 3.45
N ASP A 15 3.12 14.74 3.13
CA ASP A 15 2.69 15.12 1.78
C ASP A 15 2.66 16.65 1.57
N ASN A 16 2.30 17.08 0.35
CA ASN A 16 2.21 18.49 -0.01
C ASN A 16 1.17 19.29 0.80
N LYS A 17 0.26 18.62 1.49
CA LYS A 17 -0.76 19.24 2.36
C LYS A 17 -0.36 19.19 3.84
N GLY A 18 0.84 18.69 4.15
CA GLY A 18 1.35 18.56 5.51
C GLY A 18 0.75 17.38 6.28
N ARG A 19 0.04 16.46 5.60
CA ARG A 19 -0.53 15.26 6.22
C ARG A 19 0.54 14.19 6.35
N VAL A 20 0.45 13.38 7.40
CA VAL A 20 1.38 12.27 7.62
C VAL A 20 1.13 11.19 6.58
N VAL A 21 2.20 10.76 5.91
CA VAL A 21 2.19 9.64 4.98
C VAL A 21 2.76 8.44 5.72
N VAL A 22 1.91 7.44 5.89
CA VAL A 22 2.26 6.20 6.58
C VAL A 22 2.44 5.08 5.56
N VAL A 23 3.64 4.54 5.47
CA VAL A 23 3.96 3.39 4.62
C VAL A 23 3.98 2.12 5.47
N ILE A 24 3.26 1.10 5.01
CA ILE A 24 3.20 -0.22 5.63
C ILE A 24 3.79 -1.25 4.68
N ASP A 25 4.90 -1.90 5.06
CA ASP A 25 5.43 -3.06 4.34
C ASP A 25 4.79 -4.36 4.87
N ALA A 26 3.85 -4.90 4.11
CA ALA A 26 3.14 -6.12 4.49
C ALA A 26 4.02 -7.38 4.44
N ASP A 27 5.17 -7.37 3.76
CA ASP A 27 6.07 -8.54 3.70
C ASP A 27 6.78 -8.80 5.02
N VAL A 28 6.92 -7.76 5.86
CA VAL A 28 7.50 -7.89 7.20
C VAL A 28 6.59 -8.71 8.12
N VAL A 29 5.28 -8.81 7.80
CA VAL A 29 4.30 -9.50 8.65
C VAL A 29 4.40 -11.02 8.48
N PRO A 30 4.77 -11.77 9.54
CA PRO A 30 4.75 -13.22 9.47
C PRO A 30 3.32 -13.75 9.30
N PRO A 31 3.11 -14.84 8.54
CA PRO A 31 1.77 -15.33 8.19
C PRO A 31 0.94 -15.75 9.40
N ASN A 32 1.58 -16.18 10.48
CA ASN A 32 0.97 -16.60 11.75
C ASN A 32 0.71 -15.45 12.74
N MET A 33 1.18 -14.23 12.45
CA MET A 33 1.11 -13.09 13.39
C MET A 33 0.28 -11.91 12.86
N LYS A 34 -0.55 -12.15 11.84
CA LYS A 34 -1.43 -11.15 11.23
C LYS A 34 -2.24 -10.38 12.27
N ALA A 35 -2.94 -11.03 13.19
CA ALA A 35 -3.72 -10.34 14.22
C ALA A 35 -2.87 -9.40 15.09
N SER A 36 -1.68 -9.82 15.51
CA SER A 36 -0.75 -9.00 16.29
C SER A 36 -0.20 -7.81 15.48
N ALA A 37 0.08 -8.01 14.19
CA ALA A 37 0.50 -6.94 13.30
C ALA A 37 -0.60 -5.87 13.12
N ALA A 38 -1.86 -6.30 12.98
CA ALA A 38 -2.98 -5.35 12.90
C ALA A 38 -3.10 -4.51 14.17
N ARG A 39 -2.94 -5.13 15.35
CA ARG A 39 -2.98 -4.41 16.63
C ARG A 39 -1.80 -3.45 16.77
N TYR A 40 -0.60 -3.87 16.38
CA TYR A 40 0.59 -3.01 16.35
C TYR A 40 0.36 -1.80 15.45
N VAL A 41 -0.10 -2.01 14.22
CA VAL A 41 -0.40 -0.93 13.26
C VAL A 41 -1.46 0.02 13.81
N THR A 42 -2.56 -0.53 14.33
CA THR A 42 -3.65 0.29 14.89
C THR A 42 -3.15 1.15 16.04
N ALA A 43 -2.36 0.60 16.96
CA ALA A 43 -1.83 1.34 18.10
C ALA A 43 -0.88 2.48 17.69
N HIS A 44 -0.08 2.31 16.63
CA HIS A 44 0.84 3.35 16.15
C HIS A 44 0.14 4.41 15.30
N LEU A 45 -0.93 4.03 14.60
CA LEU A 45 -1.74 4.95 13.81
C LEU A 45 -2.74 5.75 14.65
N GLU A 46 -3.18 5.24 15.81
CA GLU A 46 -4.16 5.91 16.67
C GLU A 46 -3.81 7.36 17.04
N PRO A 47 -2.58 7.69 17.51
CA PRO A 47 -2.21 9.08 17.77
C PRO A 47 -2.21 9.93 16.49
N LEU A 48 -1.69 9.40 15.38
CA LEU A 48 -1.64 10.11 14.09
C LEU A 48 -3.04 10.43 13.54
N VAL A 49 -3.98 9.50 13.71
CA VAL A 49 -5.37 9.66 13.30
C VAL A 49 -6.09 10.68 14.17
N ALA A 50 -5.70 10.81 15.45
CA ALA A 50 -6.23 11.82 16.36
C ALA A 50 -5.74 13.24 16.02
N GLU A 51 -4.51 13.36 15.52
CA GLU A 51 -3.92 14.65 15.11
C GLU A 51 -4.56 15.24 13.84
N GLY A 52 -5.01 14.41 12.88
CA GLY A 52 -5.67 14.93 11.69
C GLY A 52 -5.83 13.96 10.54
N GLU A 53 -5.91 14.52 9.33
CA GLU A 53 -5.96 13.73 8.09
C GLU A 53 -4.60 13.09 7.80
N TYR A 54 -4.63 11.87 7.27
CA TYR A 54 -3.42 11.12 6.95
C TYR A 54 -3.57 10.34 5.64
N VAL A 55 -2.44 9.95 5.05
CA VAL A 55 -2.34 9.09 3.87
C VAL A 55 -1.75 7.76 4.28
N LEU A 56 -2.32 6.67 3.76
CA LEU A 56 -1.84 5.32 4.00
C LEU A 56 -1.35 4.70 2.70
N VAL A 57 -0.13 4.15 2.72
CA VAL A 57 0.48 3.45 1.59
C VAL A 57 0.78 2.03 2.03
N LEU A 58 0.20 1.04 1.37
CA LEU A 58 0.49 -0.36 1.61
C LEU A 58 1.33 -0.87 0.46
N THR A 59 2.50 -1.40 0.79
CA THR A 59 3.39 -2.07 -0.15
C THR A 59 3.54 -3.54 0.20
N SER A 60 3.73 -4.37 -0.81
CA SER A 60 4.08 -5.78 -0.64
C SER A 60 4.70 -6.32 -1.91
N ARG A 61 5.82 -7.02 -1.73
CA ARG A 61 6.63 -7.68 -2.73
C ARG A 61 6.23 -9.11 -2.94
N SER A 62 5.77 -9.78 -1.89
CA SER A 62 5.05 -11.01 -2.05
C SER A 62 3.69 -10.68 -2.66
N ALA A 63 3.33 -11.28 -3.80
CA ALA A 63 2.00 -11.13 -4.42
C ALA A 63 0.82 -11.59 -3.52
N LYS A 64 1.09 -11.90 -2.26
CA LYS A 64 0.18 -12.35 -1.22
C LYS A 64 0.01 -11.25 -0.17
N LEU A 65 -0.39 -10.04 -0.57
CA LEU A 65 -1.07 -9.14 0.36
C LEU A 65 -2.20 -9.94 1.01
N PRO A 66 -2.18 -10.19 2.33
CA PRO A 66 -3.24 -10.94 2.97
C PRO A 66 -4.48 -10.05 3.02
N SER A 67 -5.27 -10.08 1.94
CA SER A 67 -6.46 -9.26 1.75
C SER A 67 -7.43 -9.40 2.93
N MET A 68 -7.60 -10.63 3.46
CA MET A 68 -8.39 -10.87 4.67
C MET A 68 -7.84 -10.19 5.93
N TRP A 69 -6.53 -9.99 6.05
CA TRP A 69 -5.94 -9.27 7.17
C TRP A 69 -6.18 -7.77 7.06
N ILE A 70 -5.98 -7.19 5.87
CA ILE A 70 -6.23 -5.76 5.61
C ILE A 70 -7.72 -5.45 5.79
N MET A 71 -8.58 -6.31 5.26
CA MET A 71 -10.03 -6.17 5.41
C MET A 71 -10.46 -6.38 6.86
N GLY A 72 -9.93 -7.40 7.54
CA GLY A 72 -10.18 -7.64 8.96
C GLY A 72 -9.79 -6.43 9.80
N ALA A 73 -8.57 -5.93 9.62
CA ALA A 73 -8.11 -4.69 10.24
C ALA A 73 -9.09 -3.55 9.92
N TYR A 74 -9.42 -3.30 8.65
CA TYR A 74 -10.36 -2.24 8.26
C TYR A 74 -11.73 -2.38 8.93
N THR A 75 -12.28 -3.58 9.07
CA THR A 75 -13.57 -3.78 9.76
C THR A 75 -13.47 -3.44 11.25
N THR A 76 -12.36 -3.83 11.91
CA THR A 76 -12.10 -3.59 13.33
C THR A 76 -11.59 -2.17 13.62
N LEU A 77 -11.11 -1.43 12.61
CA LEU A 77 -10.59 -0.08 12.79
C LEU A 77 -11.67 0.88 13.33
N PRO A 78 -11.35 1.67 14.37
CA PRO A 78 -12.24 2.68 14.92
C PRO A 78 -12.72 3.69 13.87
N ARG A 79 -13.90 4.30 14.09
CA ARG A 79 -14.49 5.30 13.16
C ARG A 79 -13.53 6.43 12.72
N PRO A 80 -12.66 6.99 13.60
CA PRO A 80 -11.71 8.05 13.21
C PRO A 80 -10.79 7.65 12.06
N PHE A 81 -10.33 6.40 12.04
CA PHE A 81 -9.41 5.89 11.00
C PHE A 81 -10.06 5.93 9.61
N LYS A 82 -11.36 5.62 9.53
CA LYS A 82 -12.13 5.63 8.29
C LYS A 82 -12.48 7.05 7.83
N LYS A 83 -12.66 7.96 8.78
CA LYS A 83 -13.03 9.36 8.52
C LYS A 83 -11.83 10.17 8.02
N ASN A 84 -10.71 10.07 8.74
CA ASN A 84 -9.54 10.94 8.56
C ASN A 84 -8.55 10.44 7.50
N VAL A 85 -8.67 9.19 7.04
CA VAL A 85 -7.85 8.73 5.92
C VAL A 85 -8.27 9.46 4.64
N LYS A 86 -7.32 10.12 3.98
CA LYS A 86 -7.57 10.76 2.68
C LYS A 86 -7.42 9.76 1.55
N TRP A 87 -6.25 9.13 1.47
CA TRP A 87 -5.87 8.19 0.43
C TRP A 87 -5.38 6.89 1.05
N ILE A 88 -5.83 5.77 0.50
CA ILE A 88 -5.29 4.43 0.77
C ILE A 88 -4.68 3.94 -0.54
N LEU A 89 -3.37 4.07 -0.67
CA LEU A 89 -2.60 3.64 -1.82
C LEU A 89 -2.20 2.17 -1.63
N LEU A 90 -2.66 1.31 -2.52
CA LEU A 90 -2.26 -0.09 -2.60
C LEU A 90 -1.25 -0.21 -3.72
N VAL A 91 0.01 -0.46 -3.38
CA VAL A 91 1.09 -0.72 -4.34
C VAL A 91 1.10 -2.21 -4.66
N ARG A 92 1.08 -2.53 -5.96
CA ARG A 92 1.02 -3.90 -6.50
C ARG A 92 -0.08 -4.77 -5.87
N PRO A 93 -1.35 -4.33 -5.92
CA PRO A 93 -2.42 -5.16 -5.43
C PRO A 93 -2.51 -6.44 -6.25
N SER A 94 -2.52 -7.58 -5.56
CA SER A 94 -2.71 -8.88 -6.21
C SER A 94 -4.07 -8.97 -6.90
N GLY A 95 -4.18 -9.81 -7.93
CA GLY A 95 -5.46 -10.05 -8.60
C GLY A 95 -6.57 -10.45 -7.63
N PHE A 96 -6.22 -11.23 -6.60
CA PHE A 96 -7.13 -11.57 -5.51
C PHE A 96 -7.60 -10.35 -4.69
N LEU A 97 -6.69 -9.44 -4.32
CA LEU A 97 -7.06 -8.22 -3.59
C LEU A 97 -7.94 -7.31 -4.46
N LYS A 98 -7.67 -7.19 -5.77
CA LYS A 98 -8.51 -6.45 -6.71
C LYS A 98 -9.93 -7.04 -6.76
N ALA A 99 -10.04 -8.36 -6.89
CA ALA A 99 -11.33 -9.07 -6.92
C ALA A 99 -12.10 -8.91 -5.60
N VAL A 100 -11.43 -9.04 -4.45
CA VAL A 100 -12.03 -8.83 -3.13
C VAL A 100 -12.53 -7.39 -2.98
N LEU A 101 -11.74 -6.38 -3.38
CA LEU A 101 -12.19 -4.99 -3.33
C LEU A 101 -13.37 -4.71 -4.27
N ALA A 102 -13.40 -5.35 -5.44
CA ALA A 102 -14.52 -5.24 -6.38
C ALA A 102 -15.80 -5.87 -5.81
N LEU A 103 -15.67 -7.02 -5.12
CA LEU A 103 -16.79 -7.68 -4.46
C LEU A 103 -17.28 -6.93 -3.21
N LEU A 104 -16.35 -6.29 -2.49
CA LEU A 104 -16.65 -5.51 -1.28
C LEU A 104 -16.99 -4.05 -1.59
N ARG A 105 -16.89 -3.61 -2.84
CA ARG A 105 -17.32 -2.27 -3.31
C ARG A 105 -18.75 -1.90 -2.90
N PRO A 106 -19.77 -2.78 -2.93
CA PRO A 106 -21.12 -2.47 -2.42
C PRO A 106 -21.19 -2.35 -0.89
N LEU A 107 -20.28 -3.00 -0.15
CA LEU A 107 -20.20 -2.92 1.31
C LEU A 107 -19.39 -1.70 1.79
N LEU A 108 -18.42 -1.27 0.98
CA LEU A 108 -17.67 -0.05 1.20
C LEU A 108 -18.53 1.15 0.77
N SER A 109 -18.68 2.13 1.64
CA SER A 109 -19.34 3.39 1.26
C SER A 109 -18.69 3.95 -0.01
N ALA A 110 -19.47 4.53 -0.93
CA ALA A 110 -18.97 5.17 -2.15
C ALA A 110 -17.83 6.19 -1.88
N LYS A 111 -17.82 6.79 -0.68
CA LYS A 111 -16.73 7.66 -0.21
C LYS A 111 -15.45 6.89 0.11
N ALA A 112 -15.54 5.71 0.74
CA ALA A 112 -14.39 4.86 1.05
C ALA A 112 -13.77 4.27 -0.23
N GLY A 113 -14.58 3.79 -1.17
CA GLY A 113 -14.09 3.30 -2.46
C GLY A 113 -13.31 4.36 -3.24
N ARG A 114 -13.72 5.64 -3.15
CA ARG A 114 -12.99 6.76 -3.76
C ARG A 114 -11.67 7.09 -3.08
N LYS A 115 -11.47 6.72 -1.82
CA LYS A 115 -10.21 6.94 -1.08
C LYS A 115 -9.17 5.87 -1.42
N ILE A 116 -9.58 4.70 -1.88
CA ILE A 116 -8.67 3.63 -2.24
C ILE A 116 -8.16 3.87 -3.67
N ARG A 117 -6.84 3.83 -3.84
CA ARG A 117 -6.12 3.97 -5.10
C ARG A 117 -5.19 2.78 -5.26
N GLN A 118 -5.25 2.15 -6.42
CA GLN A 118 -4.44 0.98 -6.74
C GLN A 118 -3.40 1.43 -7.76
N VAL A 119 -2.12 1.25 -7.44
CA VAL A 119 -1.01 1.59 -8.32
C VAL A 119 -0.16 0.35 -8.58
N ALA A 120 0.33 0.22 -9.80
CA ALA A 120 1.23 -0.88 -10.13
C ALA A 120 2.62 -0.60 -9.56
N HIS A 121 3.05 0.65 -9.53
CA HIS A 121 4.36 1.01 -9.02
C HIS A 121 4.30 2.16 -8.03
N VAL A 122 5.25 2.17 -7.11
CA VAL A 122 5.42 3.28 -6.17
C VAL A 122 5.63 4.60 -6.90
N ARG A 123 6.20 4.59 -8.12
CA ARG A 123 6.39 5.79 -8.96
C ARG A 123 5.07 6.40 -9.46
N GLU A 124 4.00 5.63 -9.52
CA GLU A 124 2.69 6.07 -10.04
C GLU A 124 1.82 6.71 -8.95
N ILE A 125 2.25 6.70 -7.68
CA ILE A 125 1.47 7.27 -6.57
C ILE A 125 1.17 8.76 -6.79
N GLU A 126 2.07 9.49 -7.43
CA GLU A 126 1.90 10.92 -7.71
C GLU A 126 0.76 11.15 -8.69
N SER A 127 0.76 10.41 -9.80
CA SER A 127 -0.34 10.48 -10.76
C SER A 127 -1.66 9.98 -10.17
N ALA A 128 -1.63 8.97 -9.28
CA ALA A 128 -2.84 8.41 -8.68
C ALA A 128 -3.47 9.31 -7.60
N THR A 129 -2.70 10.27 -7.08
CA THR A 129 -3.12 11.22 -6.04
C THR A 129 -3.20 12.66 -6.55
N ASP A 130 -3.25 12.87 -7.87
CA ASP A 130 -3.32 14.20 -8.49
C ASP A 130 -2.16 15.13 -8.02
N GLY A 131 -0.97 14.57 -7.77
CA GLY A 131 0.20 15.30 -7.28
C GLY A 131 0.21 15.60 -5.77
N GLU A 132 -0.76 15.09 -5.00
CA GLU A 132 -0.78 15.29 -3.55
C GLU A 132 0.37 14.53 -2.86
N VAL A 133 0.68 13.30 -3.31
CA VAL A 133 1.67 12.41 -2.69
C VAL A 133 2.71 11.98 -3.73
N ALA A 134 3.97 12.40 -3.55
CA ALA A 134 5.09 12.03 -4.40
C ALA A 134 6.00 10.99 -3.70
N LEU A 135 6.93 10.41 -4.45
CA LEU A 135 7.91 9.45 -3.91
C LEU A 135 8.72 10.02 -2.73
N ALA A 136 9.11 11.29 -2.83
CA ALA A 136 9.85 11.98 -1.76
C ALA A 136 9.06 12.07 -0.45
N HIS A 137 7.72 12.01 -0.52
CA HIS A 137 6.84 12.08 0.64
C HIS A 137 6.68 10.75 1.38
N LEU A 138 7.22 9.65 0.87
CA LEU A 138 7.17 8.34 1.53
C LEU A 138 8.09 8.23 2.76
N GLY A 139 8.95 9.23 2.98
CA GLY A 139 9.88 9.27 4.09
C GLY A 139 11.24 8.64 3.76
N GLN A 140 12.28 9.18 4.36
CA GLN A 140 13.66 8.70 4.24
C GLN A 140 13.82 7.32 4.89
N SER A 141 13.04 7.02 5.93
CA SER A 141 13.10 5.73 6.60
C SER A 141 12.60 4.59 5.69
N PHE A 142 11.62 4.87 4.83
CA PHE A 142 11.16 3.92 3.82
C PHE A 142 12.12 3.87 2.64
N LEU A 143 12.49 5.02 2.06
CA LEU A 143 13.36 5.09 0.87
C LEU A 143 14.77 4.52 1.13
N GLY A 144 15.29 4.70 2.35
CA GLY A 144 16.56 4.11 2.78
C GLY A 144 16.46 2.66 3.25
N SER A 145 15.25 2.10 3.35
CA SER A 145 15.06 0.69 3.72
C SER A 145 15.29 -0.24 2.52
N PRO A 146 15.64 -1.51 2.76
CA PRO A 146 15.68 -2.53 1.71
C PRO A 146 14.36 -2.67 0.95
N ALA A 147 13.22 -2.40 1.61
CA ALA A 147 11.91 -2.43 0.99
C ALA A 147 11.73 -1.29 -0.02
N GLY A 148 12.06 -0.06 0.36
CA GLY A 148 12.01 1.10 -0.53
C GLY A 148 12.95 0.95 -1.73
N ALA A 149 14.18 0.50 -1.49
CA ALA A 149 15.13 0.21 -2.56
C ALA A 149 14.60 -0.86 -3.53
N ALA A 150 13.98 -1.92 -3.02
CA ALA A 150 13.38 -2.97 -3.85
C ALA A 150 12.14 -2.50 -4.62
N GLU A 151 11.32 -1.60 -4.07
CA GLU A 151 10.19 -1.01 -4.81
C GLU A 151 10.66 -0.05 -5.90
N LEU A 152 11.76 0.67 -5.69
CA LEU A 152 12.36 1.55 -6.70
C LEU A 152 13.11 0.76 -7.78
N ALA A 153 13.73 -0.37 -7.43
CA ALA A 153 14.47 -1.20 -8.39
C ALA A 153 13.57 -2.02 -9.33
N GLN A 154 12.26 -2.05 -9.11
CA GLN A 154 11.36 -2.81 -9.96
C GLN A 154 11.20 -2.17 -11.35
N PRO A 155 11.22 -3.00 -12.43
CA PRO A 155 10.94 -2.52 -13.77
C PRO A 155 9.50 -2.02 -13.86
N LEU A 156 9.31 -0.88 -14.53
CA LEU A 156 7.98 -0.36 -14.83
C LEU A 156 7.31 -1.34 -15.79
N ALA A 157 6.09 -1.77 -15.47
CA ALA A 157 5.29 -2.68 -16.29
C ALA A 157 5.00 -2.01 -17.65
N GLY A 158 5.93 -2.21 -18.58
CA GLY A 158 6.02 -1.57 -19.88
C GLY A 158 7.26 -2.02 -20.67
N GLU A 159 8.27 -2.58 -20.00
CA GLU A 159 9.48 -3.11 -20.67
C GLU A 159 9.46 -4.63 -20.91
N GLU A 160 8.45 -5.37 -20.41
CA GLU A 160 8.33 -6.84 -20.58
C GLU A 160 7.10 -7.25 -21.39
N ALA A 161 6.89 -6.61 -22.54
CA ALA A 161 5.94 -7.07 -23.56
C ALA A 161 6.48 -6.79 -24.98
N GLY A 162 7.77 -7.04 -25.19
CA GLY A 162 8.45 -6.77 -26.45
C GLY A 162 9.44 -7.84 -26.89
N ASP A 163 9.37 -9.08 -26.40
CA ASP A 163 10.23 -10.18 -26.88
C ASP A 163 9.55 -11.54 -26.70
N ALA A 164 8.49 -11.80 -27.47
CA ALA A 164 8.01 -13.15 -27.77
C ALA A 164 6.98 -13.19 -28.93
N GLU A 165 7.26 -12.54 -30.06
CA GLU A 165 6.53 -12.85 -31.30
C GLU A 165 7.51 -12.87 -32.49
N GLY A 166 8.18 -14.00 -32.64
CA GLY A 166 9.23 -14.19 -33.64
C GLY A 166 9.64 -15.66 -33.77
N ALA A 167 8.68 -16.55 -33.96
CA ALA A 167 8.94 -17.91 -34.39
C ALA A 167 7.78 -18.45 -35.25
N ALA A 168 7.52 -17.76 -36.35
CA ALA A 168 6.89 -18.36 -37.53
C ALA A 168 7.85 -18.17 -38.71
N SER A 169 8.71 -19.17 -38.92
CA SER A 169 9.39 -19.46 -40.17
C SER A 169 9.25 -20.97 -40.30
N ASP A 170 8.22 -21.45 -41.00
CA ASP A 170 8.21 -21.60 -42.45
C ASP A 170 9.54 -22.18 -42.95
N GLN A 171 9.48 -23.48 -43.26
CA GLN A 171 10.07 -24.17 -44.42
C GLN A 171 10.54 -25.60 -44.06
N PRO A 172 10.66 -26.52 -45.04
CA PRO A 172 10.03 -26.58 -46.36
C PRO A 172 9.04 -27.75 -46.53
#